data_AF-A0A9E6CNA6-F1
#
_entry.id   AF-A0A9E6CNA6-F1
#
_cell.length_a   1.000
_cell.length_b   1.000
_cell.length_c   1.000
_cell.angle_alpha   90.00
_cell.angle_beta   90.00
_cell.angle_gamma   90.00
#
_symmetry.space_group_name_H-M   'P 1'
#
loop_
_entity.id
_entity.type
_entity.pdbx_description
1 polymer ?
#
loop_
_entity_poly.entity_id
_entity_poly.type
_entity_poly.pdbx_seq_one_letter_code
_entity_poly.pdbx_strand_id
1 'polypeptide(L)'
;MKDKHGHPQIDGSRKLLETDTFKFDCHPQTPCFTRCCHDADMYLYPYDIIRLKNCLSISSERFLEQYTLTAFRDNPYFPNLMLKMSPGERKSCSFLAQGGCTVYEDRPFSCRAYPLERAVARSGDSEKRAVLFFLACHEHCLGHKEPREWSVNEWIKDQQIQIFNDMNDLWVDVDTLFRGNPWGPQGIDGSAFKMAFMACFNIDKFKTFVFESTFLSRFDVSPERIDKLTASDVELMKFGFDWIKLFLTGAGPLTLKIRKK
;
A
#
# COMPACT_ATOMS: atom_id res chain seq x y z
N MET A 1 -7.74 -22.15 -10.35
CA MET A 1 -7.41 -23.47 -9.76
C MET A 1 -6.36 -23.26 -8.67
N LYS A 2 -6.28 -24.11 -7.64
CA LYS A 2 -5.24 -24.01 -6.58
C LYS A 2 -4.12 -25.00 -6.90
N ASP A 3 -2.88 -24.66 -6.57
CA ASP A 3 -1.76 -25.59 -6.73
C ASP A 3 -1.80 -26.70 -5.64
N LYS A 4 -0.85 -27.65 -5.72
CA LYS A 4 -0.75 -28.78 -4.78
C LYS A 4 -0.49 -28.38 -3.32
N HIS A 5 -0.27 -27.10 -3.05
CA HIS A 5 -0.03 -26.53 -1.72
C HIS A 5 -1.14 -25.55 -1.29
N GLY A 6 -2.25 -25.47 -2.05
CA GLY A 6 -3.40 -24.65 -1.71
C GLY A 6 -3.20 -23.15 -1.99
N HIS A 7 -2.14 -22.75 -2.68
CA HIS A 7 -1.95 -21.38 -3.11
C HIS A 7 -2.88 -21.06 -4.30
N PRO A 8 -3.45 -19.85 -4.36
CA PRO A 8 -4.14 -19.41 -5.57
C PRO A 8 -3.13 -19.44 -6.74
N GLN A 9 -3.40 -20.22 -7.78
CA GLN A 9 -2.68 -20.06 -9.04
C GLN A 9 -3.07 -18.70 -9.61
N ILE A 10 -2.09 -17.82 -9.79
CA ILE A 10 -2.23 -16.62 -10.60
C ILE A 10 -2.22 -17.09 -12.06
N ASP A 11 -3.40 -17.46 -12.56
CA ASP A 11 -3.62 -17.94 -13.92
C ASP A 11 -3.02 -16.96 -14.94
N GLY A 12 -2.16 -17.45 -15.85
CA GLY A 12 -1.58 -16.65 -16.93
C GLY A 12 -0.38 -15.74 -16.61
N SER A 13 0.15 -15.73 -15.38
CA SER A 13 1.32 -14.88 -15.04
C SER A 13 2.67 -15.57 -15.30
N ARG A 14 3.60 -14.86 -15.97
CA ARG A 14 4.98 -15.33 -16.20
C ARG A 14 5.89 -14.78 -15.12
N LYS A 15 6.58 -15.66 -14.36
CA LYS A 15 7.66 -15.24 -13.45
C LYS A 15 8.82 -14.64 -14.27
N LEU A 16 9.31 -13.49 -13.86
CA LEU A 16 10.46 -12.81 -14.45
C LEU A 16 11.69 -12.95 -13.56
N LEU A 17 12.83 -13.25 -14.17
CA LEU A 17 14.16 -13.12 -13.59
C LEU A 17 14.71 -11.71 -13.82
N GLU A 18 15.74 -11.30 -13.08
CA GLU A 18 16.33 -9.95 -13.23
C GLU A 18 16.86 -9.65 -14.63
N THR A 19 17.30 -10.69 -15.36
CA THR A 19 17.81 -10.60 -16.73
C THR A 19 16.71 -10.72 -17.80
N ASP A 20 15.48 -11.04 -17.40
CA ASP A 20 14.38 -11.17 -18.36
C ASP A 20 13.91 -9.79 -18.83
N THR A 21 13.46 -9.75 -20.08
CA THR A 21 12.78 -8.60 -20.66
C THR A 21 11.31 -8.91 -20.98
N PHE A 22 10.51 -7.87 -21.10
CA PHE A 22 9.11 -7.95 -21.49
C PHE A 22 8.72 -6.76 -22.37
N LYS A 23 7.68 -6.95 -23.20
CA LYS A 23 7.15 -5.90 -24.08
C LYS A 23 5.95 -5.24 -23.46
N PHE A 24 5.95 -3.92 -23.41
CA PHE A 24 4.82 -3.15 -22.91
C PHE A 24 4.91 -1.68 -23.29
N ASP A 25 3.81 -1.10 -23.75
CA ASP A 25 3.63 0.36 -23.74
C ASP A 25 2.14 0.70 -23.55
N CYS A 26 1.84 1.76 -22.82
CA CYS A 26 0.46 2.19 -22.56
C CYS A 26 0.36 3.70 -22.67
N HIS A 27 -0.34 4.16 -23.71
CA HIS A 27 -0.46 5.57 -24.05
C HIS A 27 -1.85 5.87 -24.64
N PRO A 28 -2.25 7.15 -24.80
CA PRO A 28 -3.59 7.51 -25.26
C PRO A 28 -4.03 6.92 -26.60
N GLN A 29 -3.09 6.50 -27.45
CA GLN A 29 -3.36 5.88 -28.74
C GLN A 29 -3.45 4.34 -28.68
N THR A 30 -3.09 3.72 -27.55
CA THR A 30 -3.32 2.28 -27.35
C THR A 30 -4.84 2.02 -27.33
N PRO A 31 -5.39 1.09 -28.14
CA PRO A 31 -6.85 0.98 -28.28
C PRO A 31 -7.61 0.63 -26.99
N CYS A 32 -6.94 0.04 -26.00
CA CYS A 32 -7.50 -0.24 -24.69
C CYS A 32 -7.25 0.86 -23.65
N PHE A 33 -6.76 2.05 -24.04
CA PHE A 33 -6.44 3.12 -23.11
C PHE A 33 -7.63 3.43 -22.20
N THR A 34 -7.38 3.56 -20.90
CA THR A 34 -8.38 3.69 -19.81
C THR A 34 -9.26 2.47 -19.51
N ARG A 35 -9.20 1.38 -20.27
CA ARG A 35 -10.00 0.17 -19.97
C ARG A 35 -9.73 -0.38 -18.58
N CYS A 36 -8.48 -0.34 -18.12
CA CYS A 36 -8.08 -0.78 -16.77
C CYS A 36 -8.67 0.07 -15.63
N CYS A 37 -9.22 1.25 -15.93
CA CYS A 37 -9.88 2.12 -14.96
C CYS A 37 -11.35 1.74 -14.72
N HIS A 38 -11.78 0.55 -15.12
CA HIS A 38 -13.13 0.02 -14.99
C HIS A 38 -13.12 -1.37 -14.35
N ASP A 39 -14.01 -1.58 -13.37
CA ASP A 39 -14.16 -2.86 -12.65
C ASP A 39 -12.84 -3.43 -12.11
N ALA A 40 -11.95 -2.54 -11.66
CA ALA A 40 -10.68 -2.94 -11.08
C ALA A 40 -10.86 -3.35 -9.61
N ASP A 41 -10.19 -4.43 -9.21
CA ASP A 41 -10.18 -4.92 -7.83
C ASP A 41 -8.80 -4.64 -7.22
N MET A 42 -8.67 -3.48 -6.55
CA MET A 42 -7.35 -2.91 -6.24
C MET A 42 -7.19 -2.59 -4.76
N TYR A 43 -6.16 -3.19 -4.14
CA TYR A 43 -5.68 -2.80 -2.82
C TYR A 43 -5.05 -1.41 -2.85
N LEU A 44 -5.31 -0.64 -1.79
CA LEU A 44 -4.61 0.60 -1.48
C LEU A 44 -3.69 0.36 -0.28
N TYR A 45 -2.39 0.54 -0.48
CA TYR A 45 -1.41 0.55 0.59
C TYR A 45 -1.50 1.86 1.39
N PRO A 46 -1.04 1.90 2.64
CA PRO A 46 -0.94 3.15 3.43
C PRO A 46 -0.31 4.31 2.67
N TYR A 47 0.75 4.04 1.89
CA TYR A 47 1.42 5.05 1.10
C TYR A 47 0.56 5.57 -0.08
N ASP A 48 -0.23 4.70 -0.72
CA ASP A 48 -1.17 5.10 -1.78
C ASP A 48 -2.20 6.09 -1.24
N ILE A 49 -2.71 5.84 -0.04
CA ILE A 49 -3.71 6.71 0.62
C ILE A 49 -3.12 8.10 0.87
N ILE A 50 -1.89 8.18 1.38
CA ILE A 50 -1.19 9.46 1.61
C ILE A 50 -1.00 10.22 0.29
N ARG A 51 -0.53 9.53 -0.76
CA ARG A 51 -0.35 10.14 -2.10
C ARG A 51 -1.67 10.70 -2.62
N LEU A 52 -2.71 9.89 -2.64
CA LEU A 52 -4.00 10.27 -3.20
C LEU A 52 -4.70 11.36 -2.41
N LYS A 53 -4.74 11.28 -1.07
CA LYS A 53 -5.39 12.32 -0.25
C LYS A 53 -4.69 13.68 -0.38
N ASN A 54 -3.35 13.68 -0.49
CA ASN A 54 -2.58 14.90 -0.71
C ASN A 54 -2.77 15.45 -2.13
N CYS A 55 -2.78 14.59 -3.16
CA CYS A 55 -3.10 14.97 -4.54
C CYS A 55 -4.47 15.66 -4.64
N LEU A 56 -5.47 15.10 -3.94
CA LEU A 56 -6.84 15.63 -3.90
C LEU A 56 -7.01 16.80 -2.92
N SER A 57 -6.00 17.11 -2.12
CA SER A 57 -6.07 18.13 -1.05
C SER A 57 -7.25 17.92 -0.09
N ILE A 58 -7.47 16.68 0.33
CA ILE A 58 -8.50 16.30 1.31
C ILE A 58 -7.89 15.58 2.51
N SER A 59 -8.62 15.53 3.62
CA SER A 59 -8.22 14.74 4.78
C SER A 59 -8.33 13.25 4.52
N SER A 60 -7.58 12.47 5.28
CA SER A 60 -7.60 11.01 5.27
C SER A 60 -8.98 10.48 5.59
N GLU A 61 -9.69 11.08 6.55
CA GLU A 61 -11.07 10.70 6.89
C GLU A 61 -12.01 10.83 5.69
N ARG A 62 -11.98 11.98 5.00
CA ARG A 62 -12.77 12.18 3.78
C ARG A 62 -12.35 11.23 2.66
N PHE A 63 -11.04 10.99 2.51
CA PHE A 63 -10.55 10.06 1.50
C PHE A 63 -11.07 8.63 1.74
N LEU A 64 -10.93 8.13 2.97
CA LEU A 64 -11.38 6.80 3.38
C LEU A 64 -12.89 6.63 3.15
N GLU A 65 -13.69 7.60 3.57
CA GLU A 65 -15.15 7.55 3.42
C GLU A 65 -15.60 7.56 1.94
N GLN A 66 -15.00 8.43 1.13
CA GLN A 66 -15.47 8.68 -0.23
C GLN A 66 -14.91 7.68 -1.24
N TYR A 67 -13.64 7.28 -1.10
CA TYR A 67 -12.90 6.58 -2.14
C TYR A 67 -12.48 5.16 -1.76
N THR A 68 -12.79 4.67 -0.56
CA THR A 68 -12.39 3.31 -0.16
C THR A 68 -13.55 2.41 0.23
N LEU A 69 -13.34 1.11 0.14
CA LEU A 69 -14.12 0.10 0.84
C LEU A 69 -13.20 -0.80 1.67
N THR A 70 -13.68 -1.28 2.81
CA THR A 70 -12.96 -2.26 3.62
C THR A 70 -13.28 -3.67 3.16
N ALA A 71 -12.28 -4.54 3.08
CA ALA A 71 -12.46 -5.95 2.76
C ALA A 71 -11.46 -6.82 3.54
N PHE A 72 -11.97 -7.87 4.19
CA PHE A 72 -11.12 -8.95 4.71
C PHE A 72 -10.86 -9.94 3.59
N ARG A 73 -9.58 -10.13 3.22
CA ARG A 73 -9.19 -10.97 2.09
C ARG A 73 -8.11 -11.96 2.49
N ASP A 74 -6.91 -11.79 1.97
CA ASP A 74 -5.75 -12.64 2.22
C ASP A 74 -5.26 -12.54 3.69
N ASN A 75 -5.43 -11.39 4.34
CA ASN A 75 -5.36 -11.25 5.79
C ASN A 75 -6.79 -11.24 6.39
N PRO A 76 -7.18 -12.29 7.15
CA PRO A 76 -8.51 -12.34 7.75
C PRO A 76 -8.61 -11.57 9.09
N TYR A 77 -7.49 -11.10 9.63
CA TYR A 77 -7.45 -10.46 10.95
C TYR A 77 -7.34 -8.94 10.88
N PHE A 78 -6.98 -8.37 9.73
CA PHE A 78 -6.93 -6.92 9.55
C PHE A 78 -7.44 -6.57 8.16
N PRO A 79 -8.32 -5.56 8.03
CA PRO A 79 -8.96 -5.26 6.77
C PRO A 79 -7.96 -4.63 5.80
N ASN A 80 -8.09 -5.02 4.54
CA ASN A 80 -7.52 -4.27 3.44
C ASN A 80 -8.46 -3.12 3.07
N LEU A 81 -7.89 -2.03 2.57
CA LEU A 81 -8.64 -0.98 1.90
C LEU A 81 -8.55 -1.18 0.39
N MET A 82 -9.70 -1.21 -0.26
CA MET A 82 -9.80 -1.26 -1.71
C MET A 82 -10.23 0.08 -2.25
N LEU A 83 -9.78 0.42 -3.46
CA LEU A 83 -10.31 1.58 -4.17
C LEU A 83 -11.79 1.34 -4.53
N LYS A 84 -12.65 2.25 -4.13
CA LYS A 84 -14.09 2.20 -4.40
C LYS A 84 -14.35 2.58 -5.85
N MET A 85 -14.97 1.66 -6.59
CA MET A 85 -15.44 1.94 -7.94
C MET A 85 -16.83 2.58 -7.91
N SER A 86 -17.14 3.38 -8.92
CA SER A 86 -18.44 4.03 -9.07
C SER A 86 -19.55 2.98 -9.20
N PRO A 87 -20.77 3.23 -8.69
CA PRO A 87 -21.88 2.32 -8.89
C PRO A 87 -22.29 2.25 -10.38
N GLY A 88 -22.94 1.16 -10.78
CA GLY A 88 -23.40 0.93 -12.16
C GLY A 88 -22.56 -0.09 -12.92
N GLU A 89 -23.00 -0.43 -14.13
CA GLU A 89 -22.46 -1.58 -14.89
C GLU A 89 -20.97 -1.43 -15.25
N ARG A 90 -20.52 -0.21 -15.53
CA ARG A 90 -19.13 0.04 -15.94
C ARG A 90 -18.13 0.11 -14.80
N LYS A 91 -18.61 0.27 -13.54
CA LYS A 91 -17.78 0.36 -12.33
C LYS A 91 -16.51 1.19 -12.52
N SER A 92 -16.66 2.43 -12.96
CA SER A 92 -15.52 3.30 -13.29
C SER A 92 -14.77 3.77 -12.04
N CYS A 93 -13.45 3.87 -12.13
CA CYS A 93 -12.61 4.51 -11.13
C CYS A 93 -13.04 5.98 -10.94
N SER A 94 -13.15 6.42 -9.68
CA SER A 94 -13.55 7.80 -9.36
C SER A 94 -12.58 8.88 -9.84
N PHE A 95 -11.37 8.50 -10.25
CA PHE A 95 -10.35 9.40 -10.81
C PHE A 95 -10.29 9.37 -12.34
N LEU A 96 -11.18 8.62 -13.00
CA LEU A 96 -11.23 8.59 -14.46
C LEU A 96 -12.04 9.78 -14.99
N ALA A 97 -11.40 10.63 -15.79
CA ALA A 97 -12.04 11.68 -16.59
C ALA A 97 -11.91 11.37 -18.09
N GLN A 98 -12.51 12.22 -18.94
CA GLN A 98 -12.45 12.06 -20.40
C GLN A 98 -11.01 11.99 -20.94
N GLY A 99 -10.08 12.72 -20.32
CA GLY A 99 -8.66 12.74 -20.69
C GLY A 99 -7.79 11.65 -20.05
N GLY A 100 -8.37 10.74 -19.24
CA GLY A 100 -7.65 9.72 -18.50
C GLY A 100 -7.68 9.92 -16.99
N CYS A 101 -6.71 9.34 -16.28
CA CYS A 101 -6.63 9.39 -14.82
C CYS A 101 -6.23 10.79 -14.34
N THR A 102 -7.07 11.43 -13.53
CA THR A 102 -6.81 12.78 -12.98
C THR A 102 -5.72 12.81 -11.91
N VAL A 103 -5.40 11.65 -11.34
CA VAL A 103 -4.34 11.48 -10.33
C VAL A 103 -3.17 10.68 -10.90
N TYR A 104 -2.90 10.73 -12.20
CA TYR A 104 -1.94 9.84 -12.86
C TYR A 104 -0.56 9.83 -12.17
N GLU A 105 0.01 10.98 -11.83
CA GLU A 105 1.31 11.07 -11.12
C GLU A 105 1.27 10.55 -9.67
N ASP A 106 0.08 10.50 -9.06
CA ASP A 106 -0.19 10.02 -7.71
C ASP A 106 -0.89 8.66 -7.69
N ARG A 107 -0.99 8.00 -8.85
CA ARG A 107 -1.74 6.76 -9.01
C ARG A 107 -1.23 5.66 -8.05
N PRO A 108 -2.13 4.80 -7.53
CA PRO A 108 -1.76 3.74 -6.60
C PRO A 108 -0.68 2.80 -7.14
N PHE A 109 0.00 2.09 -6.24
CA PHE A 109 1.01 1.09 -6.58
C PHE A 109 0.54 0.11 -7.65
N SER A 110 -0.65 -0.47 -7.52
CA SER A 110 -1.16 -1.45 -8.47
C SER A 110 -1.32 -0.88 -9.89
N CYS A 111 -1.76 0.38 -10.03
CA CYS A 111 -1.83 1.08 -11.32
C CYS A 111 -0.43 1.36 -11.90
N ARG A 112 0.53 1.68 -11.04
CA ARG A 112 1.90 2.07 -11.42
C ARG A 112 2.76 0.86 -11.77
N ALA A 113 2.58 -0.23 -11.04
CA ALA A 113 3.38 -1.43 -11.17
C ALA A 113 3.01 -2.20 -12.44
N TYR A 114 1.74 -2.23 -12.84
CA TYR A 114 1.26 -2.97 -13.99
C TYR A 114 2.07 -2.67 -15.28
N PRO A 115 2.57 -3.69 -16.00
CA PRO A 115 2.24 -5.11 -15.87
C PRO A 115 3.16 -5.89 -14.93
N LEU A 116 4.10 -5.23 -14.25
CA LEU A 116 5.08 -5.84 -13.37
C LEU A 116 4.52 -5.99 -11.94
N GLU A 117 3.98 -7.16 -11.62
CA GLU A 117 3.58 -7.50 -10.26
C GLU A 117 4.78 -7.91 -9.41
N ARG A 118 4.72 -7.58 -8.12
CA ARG A 118 5.77 -7.83 -7.14
C ARG A 118 5.25 -8.71 -6.02
N ALA A 119 5.92 -9.85 -5.79
CA ALA A 119 5.67 -10.72 -4.64
C ALA A 119 6.86 -10.67 -3.69
N VAL A 120 6.55 -10.66 -2.40
CA VAL A 120 7.48 -10.30 -1.33
C VAL A 120 7.40 -11.37 -0.25
N ALA A 121 8.51 -12.04 0.02
CA ALA A 121 8.55 -13.08 1.05
C ALA A 121 8.31 -12.48 2.45
N ARG A 122 7.36 -13.01 3.21
CA ARG A 122 7.07 -12.55 4.58
C ARG A 122 8.02 -13.13 5.64
N SER A 123 8.80 -14.14 5.29
CA SER A 123 9.79 -14.79 6.16
C SER A 123 11.21 -14.33 5.82
N GLY A 124 12.06 -14.23 6.85
CA GLY A 124 13.47 -13.85 6.73
C GLY A 124 13.78 -12.44 7.23
N ASP A 125 15.07 -12.13 7.29
CA ASP A 125 15.59 -10.78 7.57
C ASP A 125 15.03 -9.78 6.56
N SER A 126 14.51 -8.65 7.01
CA SER A 126 13.99 -7.58 6.15
C SER A 126 15.01 -7.12 5.11
N GLU A 127 16.32 -7.18 5.44
CA GLU A 127 17.39 -6.80 4.50
C GLU A 127 17.69 -7.86 3.43
N LYS A 128 17.26 -9.10 3.63
CA LYS A 128 17.52 -10.24 2.71
C LYS A 128 16.24 -10.85 2.15
N ARG A 129 15.18 -10.05 2.13
CA ARG A 129 13.87 -10.52 1.71
C ARG A 129 13.87 -10.91 0.24
N ALA A 130 13.46 -12.14 -0.03
CA ALA A 130 13.28 -12.60 -1.40
C ALA A 130 12.12 -11.85 -2.07
N VAL A 131 12.42 -11.20 -3.20
CA VAL A 131 11.45 -10.50 -4.05
C VAL A 131 11.37 -11.23 -5.37
N LEU A 132 10.15 -11.51 -5.82
CA LEU A 132 9.88 -12.10 -7.12
C LEU A 132 9.02 -11.14 -7.94
N PHE A 133 9.28 -11.09 -9.24
CA PHE A 133 8.48 -10.32 -10.18
C PHE A 133 7.70 -11.24 -11.10
N PHE A 134 6.48 -10.83 -11.43
CA PHE A 134 5.58 -11.53 -12.32
C PHE A 134 5.04 -10.56 -13.36
N LEU A 135 4.92 -11.02 -14.60
CA LEU A 135 4.27 -10.29 -15.66
C LEU A 135 2.77 -10.63 -15.65
N ALA A 136 1.94 -9.64 -15.34
CA ALA A 136 0.49 -9.74 -15.40
C ALA A 136 -0.01 -9.43 -16.82
N CYS A 137 -0.80 -10.33 -17.37
CA CYS A 137 -1.32 -10.25 -18.73
C CYS A 137 -2.84 -10.39 -18.74
N HIS A 138 -3.54 -9.26 -18.58
CA HIS A 138 -5.00 -9.26 -18.74
C HIS A 138 -5.38 -9.24 -20.23
N GLU A 139 -6.35 -10.06 -20.63
CA GLU A 139 -6.79 -10.21 -22.03
C GLU A 139 -7.14 -8.87 -22.70
N HIS A 140 -7.75 -7.94 -21.95
CA HIS A 140 -8.16 -6.64 -22.46
C HIS A 140 -6.99 -5.66 -22.66
N CYS A 141 -5.79 -5.96 -22.13
CA CYS A 141 -4.66 -5.05 -22.15
C CYS A 141 -3.83 -5.25 -23.42
N LEU A 142 -4.01 -4.34 -24.38
CA LEU A 142 -3.30 -4.36 -25.66
C LEU A 142 -1.89 -3.77 -25.61
N GLY A 143 -1.49 -3.17 -24.47
CA GLY A 143 -0.14 -2.62 -24.30
C GLY A 143 0.97 -3.67 -24.41
N HIS A 144 0.67 -4.94 -24.12
CA HIS A 144 1.57 -6.08 -24.33
C HIS A 144 1.89 -6.36 -25.81
N LYS A 145 1.13 -5.78 -26.75
CA LYS A 145 1.35 -5.91 -28.19
C LYS A 145 2.26 -4.82 -28.78
N GLU A 146 2.58 -3.80 -27.98
CA GLU A 146 3.46 -2.72 -28.39
C GLU A 146 4.92 -3.22 -28.48
N PRO A 147 5.74 -2.63 -29.38
CA PRO A 147 7.08 -3.15 -29.66
C PRO A 147 8.11 -2.78 -28.59
N ARG A 148 7.80 -1.82 -27.70
CA ARG A 148 8.73 -1.32 -26.69
C ARG A 148 9.05 -2.41 -25.68
N GLU A 149 10.34 -2.60 -25.44
CA GLU A 149 10.88 -3.64 -24.57
C GLU A 149 11.49 -3.02 -23.32
N TRP A 150 11.34 -3.71 -22.19
CA TRP A 150 11.77 -3.29 -20.87
C TRP A 150 12.44 -4.44 -20.14
N SER A 151 13.51 -4.14 -19.40
CA SER A 151 13.91 -4.93 -18.24
C SER A 151 13.11 -4.54 -16.99
N VAL A 152 13.13 -5.41 -15.98
CA VAL A 152 12.54 -5.13 -14.66
C VAL A 152 13.05 -3.81 -14.07
N ASN A 153 14.37 -3.58 -14.12
CA ASN A 153 14.99 -2.40 -13.54
C ASN A 153 14.63 -1.11 -14.29
N GLU A 154 14.55 -1.16 -15.62
CA GLU A 154 14.12 0.00 -16.42
C GLU A 154 12.68 0.36 -16.11
N TRP A 155 11.78 -0.63 -16.01
CA TRP A 155 10.38 -0.39 -15.66
C TRP A 155 10.23 0.21 -14.26
N ILE A 156 10.94 -0.32 -13.27
CA ILE A 156 10.95 0.22 -11.90
C ILE A 156 11.38 1.68 -11.89
N LYS A 157 12.42 2.02 -12.67
CA LYS A 157 12.93 3.39 -12.77
C LYS A 157 11.94 4.31 -13.49
N ASP A 158 11.45 3.90 -14.65
CA ASP A 158 10.53 4.67 -15.49
C ASP A 158 9.23 4.99 -14.76
N GLN A 159 8.64 3.99 -14.11
CA GLN A 159 7.40 4.13 -13.36
C GLN A 159 7.60 4.68 -11.94
N GLN A 160 8.84 4.92 -11.51
CA GLN A 160 9.20 5.38 -10.15
C GLN A 160 8.66 4.46 -9.05
N ILE A 161 8.76 3.16 -9.25
CA ILE A 161 8.18 2.14 -8.37
C ILE A 161 9.00 1.97 -7.07
N GLN A 162 10.30 2.28 -7.08
CA GLN A 162 11.19 1.99 -5.96
C GLN A 162 10.68 2.55 -4.62
N ILE A 163 10.25 3.81 -4.58
CA ILE A 163 9.71 4.41 -3.36
C ILE A 163 8.45 3.69 -2.85
N PHE A 164 7.60 3.19 -3.76
CA PHE A 164 6.44 2.39 -3.37
C PHE A 164 6.86 1.02 -2.85
N ASN A 165 7.85 0.38 -3.45
CA ASN A 165 8.40 -0.89 -2.94
C ASN A 165 8.91 -0.71 -1.50
N ASP A 166 9.69 0.34 -1.24
CA ASP A 166 10.24 0.62 0.08
C ASP A 166 9.13 0.80 1.13
N MET A 167 8.08 1.57 0.80
CA MET A 167 6.97 1.80 1.72
C MET A 167 6.09 0.55 1.89
N ASN A 168 5.87 -0.22 0.81
CA ASN A 168 5.10 -1.44 0.84
C ASN A 168 5.82 -2.54 1.62
N ASP A 169 7.15 -2.58 1.61
CA ASP A 169 7.93 -3.52 2.41
C ASP A 169 7.77 -3.26 3.91
N LEU A 170 7.70 -2.00 4.33
CA LEU A 170 7.37 -1.63 5.70
C LEU A 170 5.94 -2.07 6.08
N TRP A 171 4.99 -1.90 5.16
CA TRP A 171 3.62 -2.39 5.35
C TRP A 171 3.58 -3.92 5.46
N VAL A 172 4.35 -4.66 4.65
CA VAL A 172 4.43 -6.12 4.71
C VAL A 172 4.88 -6.59 6.09
N ASP A 173 5.82 -5.91 6.75
CA ASP A 173 6.22 -6.24 8.13
C ASP A 173 5.04 -6.13 9.10
N VAL A 174 4.33 -4.99 9.03
CA VAL A 174 3.21 -4.67 9.91
C VAL A 174 2.05 -5.64 9.68
N ASP A 175 1.68 -5.86 8.41
CA ASP A 175 0.64 -6.83 8.03
C ASP A 175 1.02 -8.26 8.45
N THR A 176 2.30 -8.62 8.45
CA THR A 176 2.77 -9.91 8.95
C THR A 176 2.50 -10.08 10.45
N LEU A 177 2.66 -9.04 11.26
CA LEU A 177 2.27 -9.08 12.67
C LEU A 177 0.75 -9.26 12.84
N PHE A 178 -0.04 -8.57 12.01
CA PHE A 178 -1.50 -8.65 12.06
C PHE A 178 -2.03 -10.04 11.73
N ARG A 179 -1.35 -10.78 10.85
CA ARG A 179 -1.68 -12.17 10.52
C ARG A 179 -1.57 -13.13 11.70
N GLY A 180 -0.82 -12.77 12.74
CA GLY A 180 -0.77 -13.50 14.01
C GLY A 180 -2.00 -13.31 14.90
N ASN A 181 -3.02 -12.58 14.44
CA ASN A 181 -4.22 -12.21 15.20
C ASN A 181 -3.91 -11.59 16.59
N PRO A 182 -3.22 -10.45 16.65
CA PRO A 182 -2.75 -9.89 17.92
C PRO A 182 -3.82 -9.08 18.68
N TRP A 183 -5.10 -9.19 18.30
CA TRP A 183 -6.17 -8.29 18.76
C TRP A 183 -6.82 -8.68 20.08
N GLY A 184 -6.45 -9.84 20.63
CA GLY A 184 -7.03 -10.35 21.87
C GLY A 184 -8.54 -10.63 21.77
N PRO A 185 -9.23 -10.80 22.91
CA PRO A 185 -10.64 -11.22 22.93
C PRO A 185 -11.61 -10.20 22.32
N GLN A 186 -11.26 -8.92 22.32
CA GLN A 186 -12.10 -7.85 21.77
C GLN A 186 -12.03 -7.77 20.24
N GLY A 187 -11.03 -8.40 19.61
CA GLY A 187 -10.90 -8.42 18.16
C GLY A 187 -10.95 -7.02 17.54
N ILE A 188 -11.80 -6.87 16.52
CA ILE A 188 -11.99 -5.63 15.77
C ILE A 188 -12.56 -4.47 16.61
N ASP A 189 -13.27 -4.79 17.70
CA ASP A 189 -13.85 -3.79 18.59
C ASP A 189 -12.83 -3.25 19.60
N GLY A 190 -11.69 -3.92 19.72
CA GLY A 190 -10.61 -3.57 20.63
C GLY A 190 -9.93 -2.25 20.30
N SER A 191 -9.44 -1.57 21.34
CA SER A 191 -8.69 -0.32 21.19
C SER A 191 -7.41 -0.52 20.37
N ALA A 192 -6.69 -1.63 20.57
CA ALA A 192 -5.47 -1.94 19.83
C ALA A 192 -5.71 -2.02 18.31
N PHE A 193 -6.81 -2.65 17.88
CA PHE A 193 -7.19 -2.73 16.47
C PHE A 193 -7.51 -1.35 15.90
N LYS A 194 -8.33 -0.56 16.60
CA LYS A 194 -8.72 0.80 16.18
C LYS A 194 -7.50 1.74 16.08
N MET A 195 -6.55 1.58 17.00
CA MET A 195 -5.29 2.32 17.02
C MET A 195 -4.38 1.93 15.84
N ALA A 196 -4.27 0.63 15.54
CA ALA A 196 -3.55 0.15 14.36
C ALA A 196 -4.19 0.68 13.07
N PHE A 197 -5.51 0.59 12.91
CA PHE A 197 -6.23 1.12 11.75
C PHE A 197 -5.99 2.63 11.55
N MET A 198 -6.06 3.40 12.63
CA MET A 198 -5.77 4.84 12.60
C MET A 198 -4.34 5.12 12.12
N ALA A 199 -3.34 4.48 12.72
CA ALA A 199 -1.93 4.70 12.36
C ALA A 199 -1.59 4.24 10.93
N CYS A 200 -2.27 3.21 10.41
CA CYS A 200 -2.03 2.72 9.05
C CYS A 200 -2.75 3.54 7.98
N PHE A 201 -3.99 3.99 8.23
CA PHE A 201 -4.86 4.47 7.16
C PHE A 201 -5.43 5.88 7.36
N ASN A 202 -5.46 6.39 8.60
CA ASN A 202 -5.94 7.75 8.90
C ASN A 202 -4.80 8.60 9.48
N ILE A 203 -3.87 8.98 8.59
CA ILE A 203 -2.62 9.64 9.00
C ILE A 203 -2.86 10.98 9.68
N ASP A 204 -3.90 11.72 9.28
CA ASP A 204 -4.24 13.01 9.90
C ASP A 204 -4.75 12.82 11.33
N LYS A 205 -5.60 11.81 11.58
CA LYS A 205 -6.05 11.49 12.94
C LYS A 205 -4.90 10.93 13.79
N PHE A 206 -4.00 10.16 13.19
CA PHE A 206 -2.78 9.71 13.87
C PHE A 206 -1.86 10.89 14.22
N LYS A 207 -1.77 11.91 13.34
CA LYS A 207 -1.06 13.17 13.62
C LYS A 207 -1.62 13.85 14.85
N THR A 208 -2.92 14.10 14.89
CA THR A 208 -3.60 14.66 16.07
C THR A 208 -3.33 13.80 17.31
N PHE A 209 -3.40 12.47 17.21
CA PHE A 209 -3.09 11.59 18.33
C PHE A 209 -1.64 11.75 18.84
N VAL A 210 -0.66 11.84 17.94
CA VAL A 210 0.75 12.00 18.33
C VAL A 210 1.00 13.37 18.98
N PHE A 211 0.50 14.45 18.39
CA PHE A 211 0.88 15.82 18.79
C PHE A 211 -0.04 16.44 19.86
N GLU A 212 -1.32 16.03 19.92
CA GLU A 212 -2.31 16.66 20.80
C GLU A 212 -2.68 15.80 22.01
N SER A 213 -2.18 14.57 22.09
CA SER A 213 -2.38 13.69 23.25
C SER A 213 -1.15 13.65 24.17
N THR A 214 -1.20 12.80 25.21
CA THR A 214 -0.05 12.51 26.07
C THR A 214 1.03 11.64 25.40
N PHE A 215 0.98 11.43 24.08
CA PHE A 215 1.92 10.56 23.38
C PHE A 215 3.38 11.03 23.54
N LEU A 216 3.69 12.28 23.16
CA LEU A 216 5.07 12.81 23.23
C LEU A 216 5.58 13.01 24.67
N SER A 217 4.70 12.98 25.68
CA SER A 217 5.13 12.97 27.09
C SER A 217 5.52 11.56 27.58
N ARG A 218 5.10 10.50 26.88
CA ARG A 218 5.38 9.10 27.22
C ARG A 218 6.56 8.51 26.45
N PHE A 219 6.76 8.92 25.20
CA PHE A 219 7.80 8.39 24.32
C PHE A 219 9.00 9.34 24.21
N ASP A 220 10.20 8.77 24.13
CA ASP A 220 11.43 9.51 23.88
C ASP A 220 11.59 9.75 22.38
N VAL A 221 11.22 10.96 21.95
CA VAL A 221 11.26 11.41 20.56
C VAL A 221 12.04 12.71 20.53
N SER A 222 13.19 12.70 19.86
CA SER A 222 14.05 13.89 19.73
C SER A 222 13.32 15.04 19.00
N PRO A 223 13.62 16.31 19.29
CA PRO A 223 13.05 17.46 18.57
C PRO A 223 13.20 17.38 17.05
N GLU A 224 14.36 16.96 16.53
CA GLU A 224 14.58 16.80 15.08
C GLU A 224 13.61 15.78 14.45
N ARG A 225 13.34 14.67 15.15
CA ARG A 225 12.35 13.68 14.72
C ARG A 225 10.95 14.27 14.75
N ILE A 226 10.59 15.03 15.80
CA ILE A 226 9.31 15.73 15.89
C ILE A 226 9.11 16.65 14.67
N ASP A 227 10.11 17.45 14.31
CA ASP A 227 10.04 18.35 13.16
C ASP A 227 9.78 17.58 11.85
N LYS A 228 10.48 16.45 11.64
CA LYS A 228 10.25 15.57 10.48
C LYS A 228 8.82 14.99 10.45
N LEU A 229 8.31 14.54 11.60
CA LEU A 229 6.95 14.01 11.72
C LEU A 229 5.88 15.08 11.47
N THR A 230 6.16 16.33 11.85
CA THR A 230 5.26 17.46 11.57
C THR A 230 5.22 17.80 10.08
N ALA A 231 6.38 17.74 9.41
CA ALA A 231 6.53 18.16 8.01
C ALA A 231 6.14 17.09 6.97
N SER A 232 6.15 15.81 7.33
CA SER A 232 5.95 14.72 6.36
C SER A 232 5.02 13.62 6.86
N ASP A 233 3.89 13.46 6.16
CA ASP A 233 2.96 12.34 6.41
C ASP A 233 3.62 10.97 6.20
N VAL A 234 4.62 10.89 5.31
CA VAL A 234 5.36 9.65 5.04
C VAL A 234 6.25 9.30 6.23
N GLU A 235 6.92 10.28 6.84
CA GLU A 235 7.69 10.05 8.07
C GLU A 235 6.77 9.69 9.24
N LEU A 236 5.60 10.33 9.32
CA LEU A 236 4.59 10.00 10.31
C LEU A 236 4.01 8.58 10.12
N MET A 237 3.87 8.10 8.88
CA MET A 237 3.45 6.73 8.58
C MET A 237 4.48 5.72 9.05
N LYS A 238 5.77 5.93 8.73
CA LYS A 238 6.88 5.09 9.22
C LYS A 238 6.90 5.04 10.74
N PHE A 239 6.69 6.19 11.39
CA PHE A 239 6.57 6.29 12.84
C PHE A 239 5.36 5.51 13.39
N GLY A 240 4.22 5.55 12.69
CA GLY A 240 3.06 4.74 13.01
C GLY A 240 3.36 3.24 12.96
N PHE A 241 4.10 2.79 11.95
CA PHE A 241 4.55 1.40 11.85
C PHE A 241 5.50 0.99 12.98
N ASP A 242 6.47 1.84 13.33
CA ASP A 242 7.35 1.63 14.48
C ASP A 242 6.56 1.49 15.79
N TRP A 243 5.55 2.36 15.97
CA TRP A 243 4.70 2.35 17.13
C TRP A 243 3.82 1.10 17.20
N ILE A 244 3.28 0.64 16.06
CA ILE A 244 2.56 -0.62 15.96
C ILE A 244 3.44 -1.81 16.34
N LYS A 245 4.65 -1.88 15.78
CA LYS A 245 5.63 -2.93 16.13
C LYS A 245 5.89 -2.96 17.63
N LEU A 246 6.09 -1.79 18.26
CA LEU A 246 6.32 -1.68 19.69
C LEU A 246 5.13 -2.20 20.52
N PHE A 247 3.91 -1.72 20.29
CA PHE A 247 2.80 -2.09 21.17
C PHE A 247 2.33 -3.54 20.96
N LEU A 248 2.58 -4.13 19.79
CA LEU A 248 2.23 -5.53 19.52
C LEU A 248 3.29 -6.53 20.00
N THR A 249 4.57 -6.17 19.91
CA THR A 249 5.67 -7.13 20.20
C THR A 249 6.47 -6.80 21.45
N GLY A 250 6.30 -5.59 22.00
CA GLY A 250 7.16 -5.05 23.06
C GLY A 250 8.56 -4.63 22.58
N ALA A 251 8.88 -4.80 21.29
CA ALA A 251 10.16 -4.46 20.68
C ALA A 251 9.98 -3.47 19.52
N GLY A 252 10.98 -2.65 19.28
CA GLY A 252 10.97 -1.67 18.19
C GLY A 252 11.88 -0.47 18.47
N PRO A 253 11.97 0.47 17.53
CA PRO A 253 12.88 1.62 17.63
C PRO A 253 12.35 2.74 18.54
N LEU A 254 11.15 2.59 19.11
CA LEU A 254 10.56 3.56 20.02
C LEU A 254 10.77 3.14 21.48
N THR A 255 11.25 4.08 22.29
CA THR A 255 11.52 3.88 23.71
C THR A 255 10.58 4.73 24.56
N LEU A 256 10.15 4.16 25.69
CA LEU A 256 9.39 4.91 26.70
C LEU A 256 10.35 5.80 27.50
N LYS A 257 9.90 7.02 27.82
CA LYS A 257 10.59 7.87 28.80
C LYS A 257 10.61 7.15 30.14
N ILE A 258 11.80 6.93 30.68
CA ILE A 258 11.97 6.37 32.01
C ILE A 258 11.34 7.36 33.00
N ARG A 259 10.26 6.97 33.68
CA ARG A 259 9.77 7.72 34.83
C ARG A 259 10.86 7.68 35.89
N LYS A 260 11.55 8.80 36.14
CA LYS A 260 12.33 8.94 37.37
C LYS A 260 11.35 8.75 38.53
N LYS A 261 11.56 7.68 39.30
CA LYS A 261 10.90 7.48 40.60
C LYS A 261 11.33 8.59 41.55
#